data_AF-A0A397S9H3-F1
#
_entry.id   AF-A0A397S9H3-F1
#
_cell.length_a   1.000
_cell.length_b   1.000
_cell.length_c   1.000
_cell.angle_alpha   90.00
_cell.angle_beta   90.00
_cell.angle_gamma   90.00
#
_symmetry.space_group_name_H-M   'P 1'
#
loop_
_entity.id
_entity.type
_entity.pdbx_description
1 polymer ?
#
loop_
_entity_poly.entity_id
_entity_poly.type
_entity_poly.pdbx_seq_one_letter_code
_entity_poly.pdbx_strand_id
1 'polypeptide(L)'
;MKNTNKKRRLVCLGLQSTEILKYIKRTPAQFGGSRRIEVVAQELFPNLFLYNNFSRKKLNYKQKRQLNRALFAESVWKVDRAICPLLLPSNIKFTPKHYWEDNPLKRYLQNCDLRDIWNTLNNESENQLENPWVMLADKAMKGAFTDMPVFASLCEVMSDAVEHKMKNKSKKNLKYSDEFTNFLTILGGISSRALDLFRQNLEGRSIQSIRQIRRNNEDYLTNPELCYENVARFKRLIDTINYNGPISAMTDNMKLKL
;
A
#
# COMPACT_ATOMS: atom_id res chain seq x y z
N MET A 1 31.52 -27.44 12.32
CA MET A 1 31.56 -26.85 10.96
C MET A 1 30.54 -25.72 10.88
N LYS A 2 31.00 -24.47 10.72
CA LYS A 2 30.12 -23.29 10.63
C LYS A 2 29.43 -23.26 9.27
N ASN A 3 28.11 -23.44 9.28
CA ASN A 3 27.27 -23.42 8.09
C ASN A 3 27.19 -21.98 7.56
N THR A 4 28.07 -21.63 6.61
CA THR A 4 28.12 -20.31 5.97
C THR A 4 27.23 -20.28 4.73
N ASN A 5 25.92 -20.49 4.92
CA ASN A 5 24.95 -20.15 3.89
C ASN A 5 24.84 -18.62 3.81
N LYS A 6 25.78 -17.99 3.09
CA LYS A 6 25.61 -16.64 2.55
C LYS A 6 24.30 -16.65 1.77
N LYS A 7 23.26 -16.01 2.31
CA LYS A 7 22.03 -15.72 1.57
C LYS A 7 22.42 -15.09 0.24
N ARG A 8 22.31 -15.83 -0.87
CA ARG A 8 22.43 -15.26 -2.21
C ARG A 8 21.39 -14.14 -2.28
N ARG A 9 21.85 -12.89 -2.48
CA ARG A 9 20.95 -11.80 -2.81
C ARG A 9 20.33 -12.17 -4.16
N LEU A 10 19.05 -12.52 -4.16
CA LEU A 10 18.27 -12.67 -5.38
C LEU A 10 18.22 -11.29 -6.01
N VAL A 11 18.95 -11.12 -7.12
CA VAL A 11 18.84 -9.93 -7.95
C VAL A 11 17.44 -9.97 -8.56
N CYS A 12 16.69 -8.87 -8.49
CA CYS A 12 15.46 -8.75 -9.25
C CYS A 12 15.82 -8.88 -10.73
N LEU A 13 15.46 -10.01 -11.34
CA LEU A 13 15.80 -10.33 -12.73
C LEU A 13 15.02 -9.44 -13.72
N GLY A 14 14.07 -8.65 -13.23
CA GLY A 14 13.11 -7.93 -14.05
C GLY A 14 12.08 -8.89 -14.67
N LEU A 15 11.08 -8.32 -15.33
CA LEU A 15 10.12 -9.09 -16.11
C LEU A 15 10.81 -9.58 -17.39
N GLN A 16 11.19 -10.86 -17.44
CA GLN A 16 11.93 -11.44 -18.57
C GLN A 16 11.04 -12.25 -19.54
N SER A 17 9.72 -12.32 -19.29
CA SER A 17 8.84 -13.14 -20.11
C SER A 17 8.76 -12.63 -21.55
N THR A 18 8.69 -13.58 -22.49
CA THR A 18 8.58 -13.25 -23.91
C THR A 18 7.27 -12.52 -24.24
N GLU A 19 6.18 -12.79 -23.49
CA GLU A 19 4.92 -12.06 -23.61
C GLU A 19 5.07 -10.60 -23.19
N ILE A 20 5.79 -10.33 -22.10
CA ILE A 20 6.00 -8.97 -21.59
C ILE A 20 6.87 -8.16 -22.54
N LEU A 21 7.91 -8.78 -23.11
CA LEU A 21 8.71 -8.14 -24.17
C LEU A 21 7.88 -7.82 -25.42
N LYS A 22 6.98 -8.72 -25.83
CA LYS A 22 6.05 -8.47 -26.94
C LYS A 22 5.06 -7.35 -26.61
N TYR A 23 4.54 -7.29 -25.38
CA TYR A 23 3.64 -6.24 -24.92
C TYR A 23 4.33 -4.87 -24.94
N ILE A 24 5.54 -4.76 -24.36
CA ILE A 24 6.33 -3.52 -24.34
C ILE A 24 6.61 -3.04 -25.77
N LYS A 25 7.03 -3.95 -26.67
CA LYS A 25 7.30 -3.61 -28.08
C LYS A 25 6.06 -3.16 -28.87
N ARG A 26 4.86 -3.62 -28.47
CA ARG A 26 3.59 -3.25 -29.11
C ARG A 26 2.94 -2.01 -28.49
N THR A 27 3.47 -1.52 -27.37
CA THR A 27 2.91 -0.36 -26.69
C THR A 27 3.36 0.91 -27.42
N PRO A 28 2.46 1.81 -27.84
CA PRO A 28 2.82 3.05 -28.56
C PRO A 28 3.45 4.11 -27.64
N ALA A 29 3.57 3.85 -26.33
CA ALA A 29 4.14 4.78 -25.38
C ALA A 29 5.67 4.77 -25.45
N GLN A 30 6.27 5.91 -25.77
CA GLN A 30 7.70 6.11 -25.67
C GLN A 30 8.05 6.56 -24.26
N PHE A 31 8.80 5.72 -23.54
CA PHE A 31 9.32 6.04 -22.23
C PHE A 31 10.81 6.36 -22.33
N GLY A 32 11.18 7.60 -22.01
CA GLY A 32 12.57 8.03 -21.87
C GLY A 32 12.73 8.85 -20.60
N GLY A 33 13.52 8.35 -19.65
CA GLY A 33 13.98 9.18 -18.54
C GLY A 33 14.89 10.29 -19.05
N SER A 34 15.09 11.34 -18.24
CA SER A 34 16.13 12.32 -18.55
C SER A 34 17.51 11.69 -18.51
N ARG A 35 18.50 12.39 -19.07
CA ARG A 35 19.91 12.05 -18.84
C ARG A 35 20.21 12.05 -17.34
N ARG A 36 21.31 11.37 -16.98
CA ARG A 36 21.79 11.29 -15.59
C ARG A 36 21.82 12.67 -14.94
N ILE A 37 21.29 12.77 -13.72
CA ILE A 37 21.13 14.06 -13.03
C ILE A 37 22.45 14.81 -12.87
N GLU A 38 23.55 14.07 -12.72
CA GLU A 38 24.89 14.61 -12.59
C GLU A 38 25.33 15.35 -13.87
N VAL A 39 25.00 14.81 -15.04
CA VAL A 39 25.34 15.38 -16.36
C VAL A 39 24.56 16.67 -16.56
N VAL A 40 23.24 16.63 -16.36
CA VAL A 40 22.37 17.81 -16.51
C VAL A 40 22.74 18.89 -15.49
N ALA A 41 23.13 18.52 -14.27
CA ALA A 41 23.56 19.48 -13.26
C ALA A 41 24.92 20.11 -13.56
N GLN A 42 25.86 19.36 -14.15
CA GLN A 42 27.16 19.89 -14.58
C GLN A 42 27.02 20.86 -15.76
N GLU A 43 26.11 20.58 -16.69
CA GLU A 43 25.82 21.49 -17.82
C GLU A 43 25.15 22.79 -17.35
N LEU A 44 24.20 22.71 -16.41
CA LEU A 44 23.48 23.89 -15.92
C LEU A 44 24.27 24.75 -14.94
N PHE A 45 25.15 24.12 -14.15
CA PHE A 45 25.91 24.79 -13.09
C PHE A 45 27.39 24.37 -13.11
N PRO A 46 28.12 24.60 -14.22
CA PRO A 46 29.49 24.14 -14.37
C PRO A 46 30.36 24.62 -13.21
N ASN A 47 30.28 25.91 -12.86
CA ASN A 47 31.07 26.53 -11.79
C ASN A 47 30.93 25.88 -10.40
N LEU A 48 29.84 25.14 -10.14
CA LEU A 48 29.62 24.45 -8.85
C LEU A 48 30.22 23.03 -8.82
N PHE A 49 30.50 22.45 -10.00
CA PHE A 49 30.84 21.04 -10.17
C PHE A 49 32.07 20.77 -11.06
N LEU A 50 32.82 21.80 -11.47
CA LEU A 50 34.03 21.71 -12.31
C LEU A 50 35.05 20.64 -11.86
N TYR A 51 35.21 20.42 -10.56
CA TYR A 51 36.22 19.52 -9.99
C TYR A 51 35.68 18.54 -8.94
N ASN A 52 34.36 18.49 -8.76
CA ASN A 52 33.74 17.78 -7.64
C ASN A 52 32.57 16.91 -8.09
N ASN A 53 32.42 15.75 -7.43
CA ASN A 53 31.24 14.91 -7.59
C ASN A 53 29.96 15.68 -7.28
N PHE A 54 28.93 15.44 -8.10
CA PHE A 54 27.62 16.05 -7.94
C PHE A 54 27.07 15.77 -6.54
N SER A 55 26.60 16.83 -5.88
CA SER A 55 25.89 16.73 -4.62
C SER A 55 24.74 17.71 -4.60
N ARG A 56 23.52 17.18 -4.46
CA ARG A 56 22.28 17.97 -4.40
C ARG A 56 22.25 18.94 -3.20
N LYS A 57 23.10 18.74 -2.19
CA LYS A 57 23.25 19.64 -1.03
C LYS A 57 23.93 20.97 -1.41
N LYS A 58 24.76 21.00 -2.46
CA LYS A 58 25.45 22.21 -2.94
C LYS A 58 24.53 23.19 -3.68
N LEU A 59 23.32 22.75 -4.04
CA LEU A 59 22.35 23.58 -4.76
C LEU A 59 21.42 24.30 -3.78
N ASN A 60 21.21 25.60 -4.02
CA ASN A 60 20.18 26.36 -3.33
C ASN A 60 18.77 26.00 -3.86
N TYR A 61 17.72 26.53 -3.23
CA TYR A 61 16.33 26.22 -3.59
C TYR A 61 15.99 26.57 -5.06
N LYS A 62 16.44 27.72 -5.57
CA LYS A 62 16.19 28.16 -6.95
C LYS A 62 16.90 27.24 -7.97
N GLN A 63 18.15 26.89 -7.71
CA GLN A 63 18.93 25.97 -8.55
C GLN A 63 18.37 24.56 -8.57
N LYS A 64 17.87 24.05 -7.42
CA LYS A 64 17.15 22.76 -7.35
C LYS A 64 15.90 22.79 -8.23
N ARG A 65 15.15 23.89 -8.20
CA ARG A 65 13.95 24.05 -9.02
C ARG A 65 14.30 24.10 -10.51
N GLN A 66 15.36 24.79 -10.88
CA GLN A 66 15.84 24.87 -12.27
C GLN A 66 16.35 23.52 -12.79
N LEU A 67 17.14 22.79 -11.99
CA LEU A 67 17.59 21.43 -12.32
C LEU A 67 16.41 20.50 -12.56
N ASN A 68 15.41 20.51 -11.66
CA ASN A 68 14.22 19.68 -11.82
C ASN A 68 13.41 20.05 -13.08
N ARG A 69 13.34 21.33 -13.45
CA ARG A 69 12.67 21.77 -14.68
C ARG A 69 13.39 21.26 -15.93
N ALA A 70 14.72 21.31 -15.95
CA ALA A 70 15.52 20.79 -17.06
C ALA A 70 15.38 19.27 -17.20
N LEU A 71 15.49 18.52 -16.10
CA LEU A 71 15.26 17.07 -16.09
C LEU A 71 13.85 16.72 -16.59
N PHE A 72 12.85 17.50 -16.19
CA PHE A 72 11.48 17.29 -16.64
C PHE A 72 11.30 17.61 -18.14
N ALA A 73 11.94 18.68 -18.63
CA ALA A 73 11.89 19.06 -20.04
C ALA A 73 12.63 18.06 -20.95
N GLU A 74 13.74 17.48 -20.47
CA GLU A 74 14.47 16.42 -21.18
C GLU A 74 13.77 15.05 -21.10
N SER A 75 12.95 14.82 -20.07
CA SER A 75 12.27 13.54 -19.93
C SER A 75 11.19 13.37 -21.00
N VAL A 76 11.36 12.34 -21.83
CA VAL A 76 10.41 11.97 -22.86
C VAL A 76 9.31 11.13 -22.21
N TRP A 77 8.22 11.80 -21.82
CA TRP A 77 6.97 11.16 -21.45
C TRP A 77 5.96 11.31 -22.57
N LYS A 78 6.16 10.55 -23.66
CA LYS A 78 5.23 10.56 -24.78
C LYS A 78 4.24 9.42 -24.61
N VAL A 79 3.09 9.74 -24.01
CA VAL A 79 1.89 8.92 -24.19
C VAL A 79 1.28 9.40 -25.49
N ASP A 80 1.41 8.66 -26.58
CA ASP A 80 0.63 8.92 -27.81
C ASP A 80 -0.85 8.60 -27.51
N ARG A 81 -1.52 9.54 -26.83
CA ARG A 81 -2.97 9.65 -26.84
C ARG A 81 -3.26 10.73 -27.86
N ALA A 82 -3.56 10.33 -29.09
CA ALA A 82 -3.97 11.23 -30.16
C ALA A 82 -5.23 12.06 -29.81
N ILE A 83 -5.89 11.82 -28.68
CA ILE A 83 -7.08 12.55 -28.24
C ILE A 83 -7.08 12.65 -26.70
N CYS A 84 -6.29 13.55 -26.12
CA CYS A 84 -6.58 14.07 -24.77
C CYS A 84 -6.14 15.54 -24.70
N PRO A 85 -7.02 16.47 -24.32
CA PRO A 85 -6.62 17.86 -24.10
C PRO A 85 -5.52 17.91 -23.04
N LEU A 86 -4.41 18.56 -23.38
CA LEU A 86 -3.27 18.75 -22.48
C LEU A 86 -3.75 19.46 -21.20
N LEU A 87 -3.51 18.86 -20.04
CA LEU A 87 -3.80 19.48 -18.75
C LEU A 87 -2.91 20.73 -18.58
N LEU A 88 -3.55 21.87 -18.31
CA LEU A 88 -2.86 23.10 -17.93
C LEU A 88 -1.97 22.88 -16.68
N PRO A 89 -0.85 23.60 -16.53
CA PRO A 89 0.07 23.47 -15.39
C PRO A 89 -0.59 23.60 -14.00
N SER A 90 -1.73 24.29 -13.92
CA SER A 90 -2.56 24.43 -12.71
C SER A 90 -3.27 23.14 -12.29
N ASN A 91 -3.41 22.16 -13.19
CA ASN A 91 -4.19 20.94 -12.99
C ASN A 91 -3.29 19.72 -12.70
N ILE A 92 -2.00 19.94 -12.54
CA ILE A 92 -1.03 18.91 -12.18
C ILE A 92 -1.06 18.74 -10.66
N LYS A 93 -1.66 17.61 -10.22
CA LYS A 93 -1.91 17.18 -8.84
C LYS A 93 -3.17 17.72 -8.16
N PHE A 94 -4.27 17.14 -8.57
CA PHE A 94 -5.26 16.61 -7.62
C PHE A 94 -6.03 15.55 -8.39
N THR A 95 -6.25 14.35 -7.87
CA THR A 95 -7.35 13.53 -8.39
C THR A 95 -8.60 14.21 -7.86
N PRO A 96 -9.43 14.85 -8.70
CA PRO A 96 -10.57 15.60 -8.19
C PRO A 96 -11.48 14.69 -7.37
N LYS A 97 -11.88 15.16 -6.17
CA LYS A 97 -12.72 14.39 -5.24
C LYS A 97 -14.04 13.93 -5.87
N HIS A 98 -14.55 14.67 -6.86
CA HIS A 98 -15.77 14.31 -7.60
C HIS A 98 -15.68 12.97 -8.34
N TYR A 99 -14.50 12.54 -8.82
CA TYR A 99 -14.34 11.21 -9.43
C TYR A 99 -14.52 10.06 -8.42
N TRP A 100 -14.43 10.38 -7.13
CA TRP A 100 -14.65 9.43 -6.04
C TRP A 100 -16.02 9.60 -5.38
N GLU A 101 -16.75 10.69 -5.63
CA GLU A 101 -18.03 10.96 -4.94
C GLU A 101 -19.06 9.86 -5.20
N ASP A 102 -19.18 9.41 -6.45
CA ASP A 102 -20.12 8.36 -6.87
C ASP A 102 -19.45 7.01 -7.18
N ASN A 103 -18.19 6.82 -6.80
CA ASN A 103 -17.46 5.61 -7.16
C ASN A 103 -17.94 4.40 -6.34
N PRO A 104 -18.36 3.28 -6.97
CA PRO A 104 -18.77 2.05 -6.28
C PRO A 104 -17.71 1.53 -5.29
N LEU A 105 -16.42 1.70 -5.62
CA LEU A 105 -15.30 1.34 -4.73
C LEU A 105 -15.34 2.10 -3.41
N LYS A 106 -15.73 3.39 -3.43
CA LYS A 106 -15.79 4.19 -2.20
C LYS A 106 -16.89 3.69 -1.28
N ARG A 107 -18.05 3.27 -1.83
CA ARG A 107 -19.11 2.65 -1.03
C ARG A 107 -18.66 1.31 -0.45
N TYR A 108 -18.00 0.48 -1.26
CA TYR A 108 -17.50 -0.82 -0.82
C TYR A 108 -16.43 -0.72 0.28
N LEU A 109 -15.57 0.31 0.23
CA LEU A 109 -14.51 0.53 1.21
C LEU A 109 -14.98 1.23 2.49
N GLN A 110 -16.20 1.79 2.51
CA GLN A 110 -16.75 2.46 3.68
C GLN A 110 -17.63 1.49 4.46
N ASN A 111 -17.34 1.32 5.73
CA ASN A 111 -18.28 0.74 6.67
C ASN A 111 -19.01 1.87 7.39
N CYS A 112 -20.30 2.06 7.10
CA CYS A 112 -21.10 3.14 7.69
C CYS A 112 -21.23 2.98 9.21
N ASP A 113 -21.40 1.76 9.71
CA ASP A 113 -21.55 1.48 11.13
C ASP A 113 -20.30 1.84 11.95
N LEU A 114 -19.12 1.43 11.49
CA LEU A 114 -17.85 1.82 12.10
C LEU A 114 -17.58 3.32 11.97
N ARG A 115 -18.05 3.95 10.88
CA ARG A 115 -17.93 5.40 10.70
C ARG A 115 -18.82 6.16 11.68
N ASP A 116 -20.04 5.69 11.93
CA ASP A 116 -20.93 6.26 12.93
C ASP A 116 -20.28 6.18 14.31
N ILE A 117 -19.74 5.01 14.68
CA ILE A 117 -19.00 4.80 15.94
C ILE A 117 -17.81 5.74 16.04
N TRP A 118 -17.03 5.86 14.98
CA TRP A 118 -15.89 6.79 14.94
C TRP A 118 -16.32 8.24 15.12
N ASN A 119 -17.39 8.67 14.46
CA ASN A 119 -17.88 10.05 14.58
C ASN A 119 -18.33 10.33 16.03
N THR A 120 -19.06 9.40 16.64
CA THR A 120 -19.48 9.52 18.05
C THR A 120 -18.30 9.60 19.01
N LEU A 121 -17.23 8.83 18.77
CA LEU A 121 -16.00 8.87 19.57
C LEU A 121 -15.25 10.21 19.48
N ASN A 122 -15.30 10.87 18.32
CA ASN A 122 -14.57 12.13 18.08
C ASN A 122 -15.40 13.39 18.33
N ASN A 123 -16.71 13.25 18.52
CA ASN A 123 -17.56 14.38 18.91
C ASN A 123 -17.30 14.70 20.39
N GLU A 124 -16.48 15.72 20.64
CA GLU A 124 -16.11 16.23 21.98
C GLU A 124 -17.26 16.92 22.74
N SER A 125 -18.52 16.86 22.25
CA SER A 125 -19.63 17.50 22.95
C SER A 125 -19.81 16.86 24.33
N GLU A 126 -19.79 17.68 25.39
CA GLU A 126 -19.92 17.30 26.80
C GLU A 126 -21.17 16.44 27.12
N ASN A 127 -22.13 16.37 26.20
CA ASN A 127 -23.32 15.53 26.25
C ASN A 127 -23.16 14.23 25.45
N GLN A 128 -22.15 13.40 25.75
CA GLN A 128 -22.15 12.01 25.25
C GLN A 128 -23.33 11.25 25.86
N LEU A 129 -24.48 11.28 25.17
CA LEU A 129 -25.72 10.65 25.63
C LEU A 129 -25.64 9.12 25.63
N GLU A 130 -24.77 8.53 24.79
CA GLU A 130 -24.63 7.08 24.68
C GLU A 130 -23.16 6.65 24.70
N ASN A 131 -22.87 5.64 25.53
CA ASN A 131 -21.57 5.00 25.61
C ASN A 131 -21.24 4.35 24.24
N PRO A 132 -20.10 4.68 23.60
CA PRO A 132 -19.71 4.12 22.30
C PRO A 132 -19.72 2.59 22.25
N TRP A 133 -19.44 1.93 23.38
CA TRP A 133 -19.48 0.47 23.51
C TRP A 133 -20.91 -0.08 23.51
N VAL A 134 -21.87 0.66 24.06
CA VAL A 134 -23.30 0.31 24.03
C VAL A 134 -23.82 0.42 22.61
N MET A 135 -23.45 1.49 21.90
CA MET A 135 -23.81 1.67 20.48
C MET A 135 -23.19 0.57 19.59
N LEU A 136 -21.93 0.22 19.83
CA LEU A 136 -21.26 -0.90 19.17
C LEU A 136 -22.02 -2.21 19.41
N ALA A 137 -22.38 -2.49 20.66
CA ALA A 137 -23.11 -3.70 21.03
C ALA A 137 -24.51 -3.75 20.40
N ASP A 138 -25.26 -2.65 20.41
CA ASP A 138 -26.57 -2.56 19.77
C ASP A 138 -26.49 -2.80 18.26
N LYS A 139 -25.53 -2.18 17.57
CA LYS A 139 -25.26 -2.45 16.15
C LYS A 139 -24.88 -3.91 15.90
N ALA A 140 -24.06 -4.49 16.77
CA ALA A 140 -23.68 -5.91 16.68
C ALA A 140 -24.89 -6.84 16.84
N MET A 141 -25.77 -6.58 17.82
CA MET A 141 -27.01 -7.33 18.04
C MET A 141 -27.98 -7.25 16.86
N LYS A 142 -27.96 -6.13 16.12
CA LYS A 142 -28.71 -5.94 14.88
C LYS A 142 -28.05 -6.59 13.66
N GLY A 143 -26.92 -7.27 13.84
CA GLY A 143 -26.22 -7.98 12.78
C GLY A 143 -25.33 -7.11 11.89
N ALA A 144 -24.99 -5.86 12.29
CA ALA A 144 -24.20 -4.95 11.46
C ALA A 144 -22.80 -5.48 11.09
N PHE A 145 -22.29 -6.46 11.83
CA PHE A 145 -20.94 -7.00 11.67
C PHE A 145 -20.89 -8.48 11.24
N THR A 146 -22.02 -9.09 10.85
CA THR A 146 -22.05 -10.51 10.47
C THR A 146 -21.18 -10.81 9.26
N ASP A 147 -21.14 -9.89 8.30
CA ASP A 147 -20.33 -10.02 7.07
C ASP A 147 -18.94 -9.39 7.22
N MET A 148 -18.49 -9.16 8.46
CA MET A 148 -17.19 -8.56 8.78
C MET A 148 -16.30 -9.54 9.54
N PRO A 149 -15.74 -10.56 8.86
CA PRO A 149 -15.02 -11.64 9.54
C PRO A 149 -13.79 -11.13 10.31
N VAL A 150 -13.12 -10.09 9.82
CA VAL A 150 -12.00 -9.46 10.53
C VAL A 150 -12.43 -8.87 11.88
N PHE A 151 -13.57 -8.20 11.92
CA PHE A 151 -14.09 -7.57 13.14
C PHE A 151 -14.66 -8.62 14.10
N ALA A 152 -15.40 -9.60 13.59
CA ALA A 152 -15.89 -10.73 14.38
C ALA A 152 -14.73 -11.49 15.05
N SER A 153 -13.70 -11.83 14.29
CA SER A 153 -12.51 -12.50 14.83
C SER A 153 -11.71 -11.65 15.81
N LEU A 154 -11.73 -10.32 15.69
CA LEU A 154 -11.16 -9.43 16.71
C LEU A 154 -11.92 -9.58 18.04
N CYS A 155 -13.25 -9.53 18.00
CA CYS A 155 -14.08 -9.71 19.19
C CYS A 155 -13.87 -11.07 19.86
N GLU A 156 -13.72 -12.15 19.07
CA GLU A 156 -13.39 -13.49 19.57
C GLU A 156 -12.04 -13.51 20.30
N VAL A 157 -10.99 -12.97 19.67
CA VAL A 157 -9.64 -12.91 20.26
C VAL A 157 -9.63 -12.10 21.56
N MET A 158 -10.35 -10.97 21.60
CA MET A 158 -10.49 -10.17 22.81
C MET A 158 -11.23 -10.94 23.91
N SER A 159 -12.29 -11.67 23.56
CA SER A 159 -13.06 -12.49 24.50
C SER A 159 -12.22 -13.63 25.07
N ASP A 160 -11.51 -14.37 24.23
CA ASP A 160 -10.57 -15.43 24.62
C ASP A 160 -9.48 -14.89 25.57
N ALA A 161 -8.94 -13.71 25.27
CA ALA A 161 -7.91 -13.10 26.11
C ALA A 161 -8.44 -12.71 27.50
N VAL A 162 -9.67 -12.21 27.57
CA VAL A 162 -10.36 -11.90 28.84
C VAL A 162 -10.61 -13.19 29.63
N GLU A 163 -11.11 -14.24 28.97
CA GLU A 163 -11.32 -15.54 29.62
C GLU A 163 -10.03 -16.14 30.17
N HIS A 164 -8.94 -16.08 29.39
CA HIS A 164 -7.62 -16.53 29.85
C HIS A 164 -7.18 -15.74 31.08
N LYS A 165 -7.39 -14.42 31.10
CA LYS A 165 -7.06 -13.57 32.25
C LYS A 165 -7.89 -13.96 33.48
N MET A 166 -9.19 -14.17 33.34
CA MET A 166 -10.07 -14.60 34.44
C MET A 166 -9.64 -15.96 35.01
N LYS A 167 -9.18 -16.87 34.16
CA LYS A 167 -8.69 -18.21 34.54
C LYS A 167 -7.23 -18.20 35.02
N ASN A 168 -6.60 -17.02 35.21
CA ASN A 168 -5.17 -16.85 35.52
C ASN A 168 -4.23 -17.63 34.57
N LYS A 169 -4.66 -17.83 33.32
CA LYS A 169 -3.88 -18.49 32.28
C LYS A 169 -3.02 -17.48 31.53
N SER A 170 -1.86 -17.93 31.07
CA SER A 170 -1.05 -17.11 30.16
C SER A 170 -1.80 -16.84 28.86
N LYS A 171 -1.52 -15.70 28.22
CA LYS A 171 -2.01 -15.33 26.88
C LYS A 171 -1.34 -16.13 25.74
N LYS A 172 -0.62 -17.20 26.07
CA LYS A 172 0.03 -18.07 25.08
C LYS A 172 -1.03 -18.90 24.37
N ASN A 173 -0.78 -19.21 23.10
CA ASN A 173 -1.60 -20.09 22.26
C ASN A 173 -3.04 -19.59 21.99
N LEU A 174 -3.26 -18.26 22.02
CA LEU A 174 -4.47 -17.69 21.43
C LEU A 174 -4.56 -18.10 19.95
N LYS A 175 -5.76 -18.53 19.54
CA LYS A 175 -6.05 -18.84 18.14
C LYS A 175 -6.43 -17.54 17.43
N TYR A 176 -6.04 -17.44 16.18
CA TYR A 176 -6.37 -16.31 15.33
C TYR A 176 -6.86 -16.87 14.00
N SER A 177 -8.01 -16.39 13.53
CA SER A 177 -8.51 -16.71 12.21
C SER A 177 -7.56 -16.25 11.10
N ASP A 178 -7.75 -16.77 9.90
CA ASP A 178 -6.95 -16.39 8.74
C ASP A 178 -7.27 -14.95 8.31
N GLU A 179 -8.52 -14.53 8.39
CA GLU A 179 -8.98 -13.17 8.08
C GLU A 179 -8.34 -12.14 9.01
N PHE A 180 -8.37 -12.39 10.33
CA PHE A 180 -7.73 -11.51 11.29
C PHE A 180 -6.20 -11.53 11.16
N THR A 181 -5.63 -12.71 10.88
CA THR A 181 -4.19 -12.83 10.59
C THR A 181 -3.80 -12.00 9.36
N ASN A 182 -4.61 -12.02 8.29
CA ASN A 182 -4.41 -11.21 7.09
C ASN A 182 -4.51 -9.71 7.38
N PHE A 183 -5.46 -9.29 8.21
CA PHE A 183 -5.55 -7.90 8.68
C PHE A 183 -4.29 -7.44 9.43
N LEU A 184 -3.86 -8.19 10.45
CA LEU A 184 -2.64 -7.87 11.21
C LEU A 184 -1.39 -7.85 10.31
N THR A 185 -1.42 -8.72 9.30
CA THR A 185 -0.37 -8.86 8.30
C THR A 185 -0.29 -7.62 7.39
N ILE A 186 -1.43 -7.04 7.00
CA ILE A 186 -1.50 -5.77 6.27
C ILE A 186 -1.06 -4.61 7.19
N LEU A 187 -1.59 -4.56 8.41
CA LEU A 187 -1.26 -3.52 9.40
C LEU A 187 0.24 -3.46 9.68
N GLY A 188 0.88 -4.61 9.91
CA GLY A 188 2.32 -4.70 10.11
C GLY A 188 3.15 -4.37 8.87
N GLY A 189 2.59 -4.57 7.67
CA GLY A 189 3.19 -4.14 6.41
C GLY A 189 3.17 -2.63 6.22
N ILE A 190 2.11 -1.96 6.68
CA ILE A 190 1.97 -0.50 6.67
C ILE A 190 2.85 0.14 7.75
N SER A 191 2.76 -0.35 8.99
CA SER A 191 3.51 0.17 10.13
C SER A 191 3.68 -0.89 11.21
N SER A 192 4.93 -1.31 11.44
CA SER A 192 5.25 -2.21 12.55
C SER A 192 4.90 -1.60 13.91
N ARG A 193 5.04 -0.27 14.06
CA ARG A 193 4.67 0.44 15.29
C ARG A 193 3.16 0.43 15.51
N ALA A 194 2.37 0.59 14.45
CA ALA A 194 0.91 0.49 14.55
C ALA A 194 0.47 -0.91 14.96
N LEU A 195 1.11 -1.96 14.40
CA LEU A 195 0.87 -3.35 14.81
C LEU A 195 1.23 -3.58 16.28
N ASP A 196 2.36 -3.05 16.76
CA ASP A 196 2.76 -3.22 18.17
C ASP A 196 1.78 -2.51 19.11
N LEU A 197 1.34 -1.29 18.77
CA LEU A 197 0.30 -0.58 19.53
C LEU A 197 -1.03 -1.35 19.52
N PHE A 198 -1.44 -1.86 18.37
CA PHE A 198 -2.64 -2.67 18.25
C PHE A 198 -2.56 -3.91 19.15
N ARG A 199 -1.46 -4.67 19.08
CA ARG A 199 -1.25 -5.87 19.91
C ARG A 199 -1.33 -5.56 21.40
N GLN A 200 -0.77 -4.44 21.86
CA GLN A 200 -0.76 -4.07 23.27
C GLN A 200 -2.16 -3.81 23.83
N ASN A 201 -3.10 -3.35 22.99
CA ASN A 201 -4.42 -2.92 23.42
C ASN A 201 -5.52 -3.94 23.12
N LEU A 202 -5.42 -4.66 21.99
CA LEU A 202 -6.51 -5.46 21.44
C LEU A 202 -6.18 -6.94 21.27
N GLU A 203 -4.97 -7.35 21.67
CA GLU A 203 -4.45 -8.71 21.55
C GLU A 203 -4.30 -9.16 20.09
N GLY A 204 -3.08 -9.56 19.72
CA GLY A 204 -2.76 -9.84 18.33
C GLY A 204 -1.45 -10.58 18.15
N ARG A 205 -1.21 -11.03 16.92
CA ARG A 205 0.06 -11.67 16.56
C ARG A 205 1.22 -10.69 16.64
N SER A 206 2.36 -11.19 17.12
CA SER A 206 3.63 -10.45 17.02
C SER A 206 4.13 -10.42 15.58
N ILE A 207 4.96 -9.41 15.26
CA ILE A 207 5.63 -9.33 13.96
C ILE A 207 6.48 -10.58 13.66
N GLN A 208 7.04 -11.21 14.70
CA GLN A 208 7.80 -12.45 14.57
C GLN A 208 6.92 -13.62 14.15
N SER A 209 5.75 -13.77 14.79
CA SER A 209 4.76 -14.80 14.43
C SER A 209 4.25 -14.62 13.00
N ILE A 210 3.90 -13.38 12.61
CA ILE A 210 3.47 -13.07 11.24
C ILE A 210 4.56 -13.43 10.22
N ARG A 211 5.82 -13.08 10.50
CA ARG A 211 6.95 -13.43 9.62
C ARG A 211 7.15 -14.94 9.51
N GLN A 212 6.93 -15.69 10.58
CA GLN A 212 7.05 -17.15 10.55
C GLN A 212 5.95 -17.79 9.70
N ILE A 213 4.70 -17.34 9.84
CA ILE A 213 3.58 -17.79 8.99
C ILE A 213 3.87 -17.47 7.53
N ARG A 214 4.30 -16.24 7.21
CA ARG A 214 4.61 -15.82 5.85
C ARG A 214 5.77 -16.59 5.22
N ARG A 215 6.76 -17.04 6.00
CA ARG A 215 7.87 -17.85 5.45
C ARG A 215 7.41 -19.20 4.94
N ASN A 216 6.33 -19.72 5.51
CA ASN A 216 5.75 -21.01 5.14
C ASN A 216 4.63 -20.86 4.08
N ASN A 217 4.32 -19.63 3.67
CA ASN A 217 3.28 -19.35 2.69
C ASN A 217 3.87 -19.35 1.28
N GLU A 218 3.16 -19.97 0.34
CA GLU A 218 3.51 -20.04 -1.09
C GLU A 218 3.51 -18.66 -1.76
N ASP A 219 2.75 -17.69 -1.23
CA ASP A 219 2.67 -16.29 -1.71
C ASP A 219 3.92 -15.44 -1.35
N TYR A 220 5.01 -16.06 -0.86
CA TYR A 220 6.28 -15.38 -0.67
C TYR A 220 6.88 -15.01 -2.04
N LEU A 221 7.32 -13.76 -2.22
CA LEU A 221 7.88 -13.24 -3.49
C LEU A 221 9.23 -13.89 -3.84
N THR A 222 9.23 -15.17 -4.16
CA THR A 222 10.34 -15.95 -4.71
C THR A 222 10.20 -16.17 -6.20
N ASN A 223 8.96 -16.21 -6.71
CA ASN A 223 8.70 -16.35 -8.14
C ASN A 223 8.76 -14.98 -8.83
N PRO A 224 9.71 -14.76 -9.77
CA PRO A 224 9.78 -13.53 -10.56
C PRO A 224 8.69 -13.42 -11.64
N GLU A 225 7.91 -14.49 -11.88
CA GLU A 225 6.85 -14.51 -12.88
C GLU A 225 5.58 -13.82 -12.41
N LEU A 226 4.70 -13.54 -13.37
CA LEU A 226 3.37 -13.02 -13.09
C LEU A 226 2.55 -14.05 -12.31
N CYS A 227 2.14 -13.69 -11.10
CA CYS A 227 1.21 -14.51 -10.33
C CYS A 227 -0.21 -14.35 -10.88
N TYR A 228 -0.66 -15.30 -11.70
CA TYR A 228 -2.01 -15.30 -12.27
C TYR A 228 -3.11 -15.32 -11.22
N GLU A 229 -2.88 -15.95 -10.06
CA GLU A 229 -3.86 -15.95 -8.97
C GLU A 229 -4.09 -14.52 -8.42
N ASN A 230 -3.07 -13.66 -8.40
CA ASN A 230 -3.28 -12.25 -8.03
C ASN A 230 -4.15 -11.51 -9.05
N VAL A 231 -4.01 -11.82 -10.34
CA VAL A 231 -4.86 -11.26 -11.40
C VAL A 231 -6.30 -11.78 -11.25
N ALA A 232 -6.48 -13.07 -10.95
CA ALA A 232 -7.78 -13.66 -10.70
C ALA A 232 -8.46 -13.08 -9.46
N ARG A 233 -7.74 -12.92 -8.34
CA ARG A 233 -8.23 -12.26 -7.12
C ARG A 233 -8.70 -10.83 -7.41
N PHE A 234 -7.92 -10.07 -8.19
CA PHE A 234 -8.33 -8.74 -8.63
C PHE A 234 -9.61 -8.78 -9.48
N LYS A 235 -9.70 -9.71 -10.45
CA LYS A 235 -10.92 -9.87 -11.26
C LYS A 235 -12.15 -10.19 -10.42
N ARG A 236 -12.04 -11.15 -9.49
CA ARG A 236 -13.12 -11.49 -8.55
C ARG A 236 -13.58 -10.27 -7.75
N LEU A 237 -12.64 -9.46 -7.23
CA LEU A 237 -12.96 -8.22 -6.51
C LEU A 237 -13.75 -7.23 -7.38
N ILE A 238 -13.30 -7.02 -8.63
CA ILE A 238 -13.96 -6.11 -9.58
C ILE A 238 -15.37 -6.60 -9.95
N ASP A 239 -15.55 -7.92 -10.05
CA ASP A 239 -16.86 -8.53 -10.31
C ASP A 239 -17.80 -8.37 -9.11
N THR A 240 -17.31 -8.55 -7.88
CA THR A 240 -18.12 -8.37 -6.66
C THR A 240 -18.72 -6.97 -6.55
N ILE A 241 -18.04 -5.95 -7.07
CA ILE A 241 -18.51 -4.56 -7.05
C ILE A 241 -19.23 -4.15 -8.34
N ASN A 242 -19.48 -5.08 -9.26
CA ASN A 242 -20.07 -4.83 -10.59
C ASN A 242 -19.37 -3.69 -11.35
N TYR A 243 -18.04 -3.58 -11.23
CA TYR A 243 -17.32 -2.51 -11.89
C TYR A 243 -17.10 -2.84 -13.37
N ASN A 244 -17.78 -2.08 -14.23
CA ASN A 244 -17.71 -2.20 -15.69
C ASN A 244 -16.86 -1.10 -16.35
N GLY A 245 -16.14 -0.31 -15.55
CA GLY A 245 -15.30 0.77 -16.05
C GLY A 245 -13.99 0.27 -16.69
N PRO A 246 -13.23 1.16 -17.36
CA PRO A 246 -11.93 0.81 -17.93
C PRO A 246 -10.94 0.43 -16.81
N ILE A 247 -10.10 -0.57 -17.09
CA ILE A 247 -8.99 -1.00 -16.24
C ILE A 247 -7.68 -0.68 -16.98
N SER A 248 -6.81 0.10 -16.36
CA SER A 248 -5.49 0.42 -16.91
C SER A 248 -4.42 -0.40 -16.19
N ALA A 249 -3.68 -1.22 -16.93
CA ALA A 249 -2.46 -1.83 -16.41
C ALA A 249 -1.28 -0.86 -16.61
N MET A 250 -0.50 -0.65 -15.55
CA MET A 250 0.70 0.20 -15.59
C MET A 250 1.87 -0.56 -14.98
N THR A 251 3.04 -0.44 -15.58
CA THR A 251 4.26 -1.08 -15.11
C THR A 251 5.40 -0.07 -15.12
N ASP A 252 6.23 -0.07 -14.09
CA ASP A 252 7.48 0.66 -14.05
C ASP A 252 8.61 -0.23 -13.52
N ASN A 253 9.85 0.20 -13.74
CA ASN A 253 11.02 -0.52 -13.27
C ASN A 253 11.65 0.21 -12.09
N MET A 254 11.76 -0.45 -10.94
CA MET A 254 12.44 0.07 -9.77
C MET A 254 13.93 -0.32 -9.80
N LYS A 255 14.82 0.68 -9.74
CA LYS A 255 16.26 0.41 -9.53
C LYS A 255 16.50 -0.05 -8.09
N LEU A 256 16.94 -1.29 -7.91
CA LEU A 256 17.35 -1.81 -6.62
C LEU A 256 18.85 -1.57 -6.39
N LYS A 257 19.23 -1.24 -5.16
CA LYS A 257 20.65 -1.25 -4.77
C LYS A 257 21.06 -2.70 -4.54
N LEU A 258 22.08 -3.13 -5.27
CA LEU A 258 22.71 -4.44 -5.11
C LEU A 258 23.55 -4.51 -3.83
#